data_AF-A0A7S2NR03-F1
#
_entry.id   AF-A0A7S2NR03-F1
#
_cell.length_a   1.000
_cell.length_b   1.000
_cell.length_c   1.000
_cell.angle_alpha   90.00
_cell.angle_beta   90.00
_cell.angle_gamma   90.00
#
_symmetry.space_group_name_H-M   'P 1'
#
loop_
_entity.id
_entity.type
_entity.pdbx_description
1 polymer ?
#
loop_
_entity_poly.entity_id
_entity_poly.type
_entity_poly.pdbx_seq_one_letter_code
_entity_poly.pdbx_strand_id
1 'polypeptide(L)'
;MAPRTSQETASSPSPSTPPQVKTMPPTRNKSSGHVAVFNALSLLIWPSMLLVPLLLNAQGWNTHYSKVFPAEWYIVEDDYSPKPLGLSLGIFAVFVGQVFVLIYHFVRLQMFQFEMDNKSATHIPPVQKSGAPQYNYATGMLTHLAQPEGFGLLVLYLSGTWMYSLMPASYYSFEGGIDYFQLALCLACQDGVQYLMHRLEHVVSPELYRRSHKPHHR
;
A
#
# COMPACT_ATOMS: atom_id res chain seq x y z
N MET A 1 53.26 -45.23 24.07
CA MET A 1 52.50 -45.99 23.05
C MET A 1 51.12 -45.37 22.96
N ALA A 2 50.86 -44.57 21.93
CA ALA A 2 49.56 -43.97 21.65
C ALA A 2 49.19 -44.30 20.19
N PRO A 3 47.94 -44.69 19.87
CA PRO A 3 47.60 -45.19 18.56
C PRO A 3 47.39 -44.03 17.57
N ARG A 4 47.99 -44.16 16.39
CA ARG A 4 47.80 -43.28 15.23
C ARG A 4 46.42 -43.55 14.63
N THR A 5 45.53 -42.57 14.67
CA THR A 5 44.24 -42.60 13.99
C THR A 5 44.43 -42.20 12.53
N SER A 6 44.13 -43.12 11.61
CA SER A 6 44.16 -42.91 10.17
C SER A 6 43.01 -41.99 9.75
N GLN A 7 43.32 -40.83 9.16
CA GLN A 7 42.32 -40.00 8.49
C GLN A 7 42.00 -40.57 7.11
N GLU A 8 40.80 -41.10 6.95
CA GLU A 8 40.19 -41.44 5.67
C GLU A 8 39.84 -40.15 4.91
N THR A 9 40.44 -39.98 3.74
CA THR A 9 40.16 -38.86 2.83
C THR A 9 38.93 -39.19 1.98
N ALA A 10 37.79 -38.62 2.35
CA ALA A 10 36.55 -38.73 1.59
C ALA A 10 36.68 -37.98 0.24
N SER A 11 36.60 -38.74 -0.85
CA SER A 11 36.57 -38.24 -2.23
C SER A 11 35.31 -37.40 -2.48
N SER A 12 35.50 -36.13 -2.87
CA SER A 12 34.41 -35.22 -3.22
C SER A 12 33.70 -35.65 -4.53
N PRO A 13 32.36 -35.65 -4.57
CA PRO A 13 31.60 -35.97 -5.78
C PRO A 13 31.72 -34.86 -6.82
N SER A 14 31.93 -35.25 -8.08
CA SER A 14 32.00 -34.35 -9.23
C SER A 14 30.69 -33.55 -9.40
N PRO A 15 30.77 -32.26 -9.79
CA PRO A 15 29.61 -31.41 -10.00
C PRO A 15 28.79 -31.91 -11.18
N SER A 16 27.53 -32.28 -10.93
CA SER A 16 26.57 -32.66 -11.97
C SER A 16 26.16 -31.44 -12.79
N THR A 17 26.25 -31.56 -14.11
CA THR A 17 25.84 -30.54 -15.07
C THR A 17 24.35 -30.22 -14.87
N PRO A 18 23.97 -28.95 -14.61
CA PRO A 18 22.57 -28.60 -14.41
C PRO A 18 21.75 -28.87 -15.69
N PRO A 19 20.52 -29.37 -15.55
CA PRO A 19 19.67 -29.70 -16.69
C PRO A 19 19.38 -28.45 -17.52
N GLN A 20 19.58 -28.58 -18.83
CA GLN A 20 19.26 -27.55 -19.83
C GLN A 20 17.75 -27.29 -19.82
N VAL A 21 17.35 -26.13 -19.28
CA VAL A 21 15.95 -25.68 -19.27
C VAL A 21 15.57 -25.29 -20.70
N LYS A 22 14.74 -26.12 -21.33
CA LYS A 22 14.19 -25.89 -22.67
C LYS A 22 13.26 -24.68 -22.60
N THR A 23 13.73 -23.51 -23.04
CA THR A 23 12.92 -22.29 -23.14
C THR A 23 11.81 -22.49 -24.16
N MET A 24 10.57 -22.65 -23.69
CA MET A 24 9.40 -22.65 -24.56
C MET A 24 9.15 -21.24 -25.13
N PRO A 25 8.64 -21.14 -26.37
CA PRO A 25 8.28 -19.86 -26.96
C PRO A 25 7.12 -19.21 -26.17
N PRO A 26 7.09 -17.88 -26.07
CA PRO A 26 6.03 -17.17 -25.36
C PRO A 26 4.71 -17.35 -26.12
N THR A 27 3.81 -18.18 -25.58
CA THR A 27 2.43 -18.24 -26.04
C THR A 27 1.74 -16.94 -25.67
N ARG A 28 1.34 -16.17 -26.69
CA ARG A 28 0.59 -14.93 -26.53
C ARG A 28 -0.82 -15.27 -26.07
N ASN A 29 -1.01 -15.35 -24.76
CA ASN A 29 -2.31 -15.62 -24.15
C ASN A 29 -3.25 -14.41 -24.30
N LYS A 30 -4.43 -14.64 -24.87
CA LYS A 30 -5.55 -13.71 -24.79
C LYS A 30 -6.07 -13.74 -23.35
N SER A 31 -6.04 -12.60 -22.65
CA SER A 31 -6.69 -12.47 -21.34
C SER A 31 -8.18 -12.78 -21.47
N SER A 32 -8.72 -13.56 -20.54
CA SER A 32 -10.16 -13.79 -20.41
C SER A 32 -10.91 -12.45 -20.30
N GLY A 33 -12.06 -12.30 -20.96
CA GLY A 33 -12.85 -11.08 -20.93
C GLY A 33 -13.25 -10.65 -19.51
N HIS A 34 -13.41 -11.60 -18.59
CA HIS A 34 -13.72 -11.35 -17.19
C HIS A 34 -12.58 -10.62 -16.45
N VAL A 35 -11.32 -10.91 -16.75
CA VAL A 35 -10.16 -10.22 -16.14
C VAL A 35 -10.09 -8.78 -16.63
N ALA A 36 -10.35 -8.55 -17.91
CA ALA A 36 -10.37 -7.20 -18.46
C ALA A 36 -11.46 -6.35 -17.79
N VAL A 37 -12.68 -6.90 -17.64
CA VAL A 37 -13.77 -6.23 -16.93
C VAL A 37 -13.44 -6.00 -15.47
N PHE A 38 -12.89 -6.99 -14.76
CA PHE A 38 -12.48 -6.83 -13.36
C PHE A 38 -11.41 -5.75 -13.20
N ASN A 39 -10.38 -5.74 -14.04
CA ASN A 39 -9.34 -4.72 -14.01
C ASN A 39 -9.93 -3.33 -14.28
N ALA A 40 -10.86 -3.20 -15.23
CA ALA A 40 -11.58 -1.94 -15.47
C ALA A 40 -12.40 -1.51 -14.25
N LEU A 41 -13.14 -2.42 -13.61
CA LEU A 41 -13.90 -2.13 -12.39
C LEU A 41 -13.00 -1.78 -11.20
N SER A 42 -11.80 -2.35 -11.12
CA SER A 42 -10.85 -2.02 -10.06
C SER A 42 -10.39 -0.56 -10.10
N LEU A 43 -10.47 0.10 -11.25
CA LEU A 43 -10.22 1.54 -11.36
C LEU A 43 -11.25 2.37 -10.56
N LEU A 44 -12.43 1.81 -10.26
CA LEU A 44 -13.46 2.48 -9.46
C LEU A 44 -13.14 2.53 -7.96
N ILE A 45 -12.13 1.80 -7.49
CA ILE A 45 -11.72 1.83 -6.08
C ILE A 45 -11.22 3.21 -5.70
N TRP A 46 -10.38 3.80 -6.55
CA TRP A 46 -9.82 5.13 -6.32
C TRP A 46 -10.89 6.22 -6.12
N PRO A 47 -11.89 6.41 -7.01
CA PRO A 47 -12.96 7.37 -6.76
C PRO A 47 -13.85 6.96 -5.58
N SER A 48 -13.99 5.66 -5.27
CA SER A 48 -14.75 5.21 -4.09
C SER A 48 -14.10 5.65 -2.78
N MET A 49 -12.77 5.72 -2.71
CA MET A 49 -12.04 6.26 -1.56
C MET A 49 -12.32 7.75 -1.34
N LEU A 50 -12.68 8.48 -2.39
CA LEU A 50 -13.04 9.89 -2.32
C LEU A 50 -14.52 10.11 -1.99
N LEU A 51 -15.33 9.05 -1.86
CA LEU A 51 -16.77 9.17 -1.68
C LEU A 51 -17.13 9.99 -0.44
N VAL A 52 -16.50 9.70 0.70
CA VAL A 52 -16.78 10.40 1.97
C VAL A 52 -16.47 11.90 1.88
N PRO A 53 -15.25 12.34 1.50
CA PRO A 53 -14.97 13.77 1.39
C PRO A 53 -15.86 14.46 0.35
N LEU A 54 -16.18 13.80 -0.77
CA LEU A 54 -17.10 14.35 -1.77
C LEU A 54 -18.52 14.52 -1.24
N LEU A 55 -19.06 13.54 -0.52
CA LEU A 55 -20.40 13.60 0.07
C LEU A 55 -20.51 14.67 1.17
N LEU A 56 -19.45 14.86 1.95
CA LEU A 56 -19.40 15.88 2.99
C LEU A 56 -19.21 17.29 2.43
N ASN A 57 -18.56 17.42 1.26
CA ASN A 57 -18.32 18.71 0.61
C ASN A 57 -19.38 19.09 -0.44
N ALA A 58 -20.33 18.21 -0.74
CA ALA A 58 -21.38 18.46 -1.73
C ALA A 58 -22.37 19.53 -1.21
N GLN A 59 -22.29 20.73 -1.79
CA GLN A 59 -23.20 21.84 -1.44
C GLN A 59 -24.66 21.45 -1.65
N GLY A 60 -25.52 21.85 -0.70
CA GLY A 60 -26.96 21.60 -0.75
C GLY A 60 -27.39 20.22 -0.21
N TRP A 61 -26.47 19.28 -0.01
CA TRP A 61 -26.81 17.96 0.52
C TRP A 61 -27.06 18.00 2.04
N ASN A 62 -27.83 17.05 2.57
CA ASN A 62 -28.05 16.93 4.02
C ASN A 62 -26.83 16.36 4.76
N THR A 63 -25.88 15.80 4.02
CA THR A 63 -24.60 15.29 4.52
C THR A 63 -23.51 16.35 4.54
N HIS A 64 -23.79 17.59 4.10
CA HIS A 64 -22.77 18.63 4.07
C HIS A 64 -22.15 18.83 5.46
N TYR A 65 -20.82 18.96 5.55
CA TYR A 65 -20.09 18.95 6.82
C TYR A 65 -20.63 19.98 7.82
N SER A 66 -21.08 21.16 7.34
CA SER A 66 -21.63 22.22 8.20
C SER A 66 -22.94 21.85 8.90
N LYS A 67 -23.66 20.82 8.41
CA LYS A 67 -24.89 20.29 9.03
C LYS A 67 -24.62 19.15 10.01
N VAL A 68 -23.46 18.51 9.90
CA VAL A 68 -23.09 17.30 10.67
C VAL A 68 -22.18 17.65 11.84
N PHE A 69 -21.27 18.60 11.64
CA PHE A 69 -20.26 19.01 12.61
C PHE A 69 -20.56 20.41 13.14
N PRO A 70 -20.19 20.69 14.40
CA PRO A 70 -20.40 22.00 14.99
C PRO A 70 -19.42 23.03 14.39
N ALA A 71 -19.79 24.31 14.42
CA ALA A 71 -19.17 25.33 13.61
C ALA A 71 -17.70 25.60 13.98
N GLU A 72 -17.36 25.49 15.26
CA GLU A 72 -16.02 25.65 15.80
C GLU A 72 -15.01 24.63 15.27
N TRP A 73 -15.49 23.54 14.66
CA TRP A 73 -14.64 22.53 14.03
C TRP A 73 -14.17 22.89 12.62
N TYR A 74 -14.74 23.92 11.97
CA TYR A 74 -14.40 24.26 10.59
C TYR A 74 -14.41 25.76 10.25
N ILE A 75 -14.98 26.62 11.08
CA ILE A 75 -14.88 28.07 10.88
C ILE A 75 -13.42 28.49 11.06
N VAL A 76 -12.86 29.06 10.00
CA VAL A 76 -11.51 29.61 9.96
C VAL A 76 -11.61 31.08 10.35
N GLU A 77 -11.00 31.43 11.48
CA GLU A 77 -10.72 32.82 11.85
C GLU A 77 -9.41 33.25 11.16
N ASP A 78 -9.07 34.54 11.18
CA ASP A 78 -8.03 35.18 10.36
C ASP A 78 -6.63 34.50 10.33
N ASP A 79 -6.35 33.56 11.25
CA ASP A 79 -5.04 32.95 11.48
C ASP A 79 -4.84 31.54 10.86
N TYR A 80 -5.74 31.06 9.97
CA TYR A 80 -5.64 29.73 9.32
C TYR A 80 -5.32 28.56 10.28
N SER A 81 -5.73 28.71 11.54
CA SER A 81 -5.36 27.77 12.61
C SER A 81 -5.94 26.37 12.35
N PRO A 82 -5.15 25.30 12.57
CA PRO A 82 -5.56 23.93 12.26
C PRO A 82 -6.82 23.53 13.04
N LYS A 83 -7.88 23.22 12.30
CA LYS A 83 -9.17 22.85 12.88
C LYS A 83 -9.32 21.33 13.06
N PRO A 84 -10.02 20.86 14.12
CA PRO A 84 -10.12 19.42 14.41
C PRO A 84 -10.84 18.63 13.31
N LEU A 85 -11.74 19.26 12.54
CA LEU A 85 -12.48 18.56 11.48
C LEU A 85 -11.55 18.03 10.40
N GLY A 86 -10.60 18.85 9.92
CA GLY A 86 -9.74 18.47 8.80
C GLY A 86 -8.88 17.25 9.14
N LEU A 87 -8.25 17.26 10.33
CA LEU A 87 -7.49 16.10 10.82
C LEU A 87 -8.36 14.86 11.01
N SER A 88 -9.54 15.01 11.62
CA SER A 88 -10.46 13.89 11.86
C SER A 88 -10.93 13.25 10.56
N LEU A 89 -11.30 14.07 9.57
CA LEU A 89 -11.70 13.61 8.24
C LEU A 89 -10.53 12.97 7.49
N GLY A 90 -9.32 13.53 7.60
CA GLY A 90 -8.11 12.95 7.00
C GLY A 90 -7.83 11.54 7.54
N ILE A 91 -7.83 11.36 8.86
CA ILE A 91 -7.63 10.05 9.49
C ILE A 91 -8.77 9.09 9.13
N PHE A 92 -10.02 9.56 9.15
CA PHE A 92 -11.17 8.73 8.80
C PHE A 92 -11.14 8.29 7.32
N ALA A 93 -10.72 9.16 6.41
CA ALA A 93 -10.57 8.82 4.99
C ALA A 93 -9.56 7.70 4.77
N VAL A 94 -8.46 7.67 5.53
CA VAL A 94 -7.52 6.54 5.52
C VAL A 94 -8.23 5.24 5.90
N PHE A 95 -9.01 5.24 6.98
CA PHE A 95 -9.74 4.04 7.42
C PHE A 95 -10.71 3.53 6.36
N VAL A 96 -11.50 4.44 5.75
CA VAL A 96 -12.40 4.11 4.65
C VAL A 96 -11.62 3.55 3.45
N GLY A 97 -10.48 4.15 3.12
CA GLY A 97 -9.59 3.65 2.07
C GLY A 97 -9.11 2.22 2.34
N GLN A 98 -8.70 1.92 3.57
CA GLN A 98 -8.30 0.56 3.96
C GLN A 98 -9.42 -0.45 3.77
N VAL A 99 -10.67 -0.11 4.12
CA VAL A 99 -11.82 -0.99 3.88
C VAL A 99 -11.97 -1.32 2.39
N PHE A 100 -11.89 -0.32 1.51
CA PHE A 100 -11.98 -0.55 0.06
C PHE A 100 -10.81 -1.40 -0.48
N VAL A 101 -9.58 -1.18 0.00
CA VAL A 101 -8.42 -1.99 -0.39
C VAL A 101 -8.59 -3.45 0.04
N LEU A 102 -9.08 -3.70 1.26
CA LEU A 102 -9.32 -5.05 1.76
C LEU A 102 -10.39 -5.77 0.93
N ILE A 103 -11.51 -5.09 0.64
CA ILE A 103 -12.56 -5.63 -0.23
C ILE A 103 -12.01 -5.93 -1.62
N TYR A 104 -11.26 -5.02 -2.21
CA TYR A 104 -10.63 -5.23 -3.50
C TYR A 104 -9.71 -6.43 -3.51
N HIS A 105 -8.82 -6.53 -2.53
CA HIS A 105 -7.86 -7.62 -2.42
C HIS A 105 -8.59 -8.97 -2.26
N PHE A 106 -9.65 -9.01 -1.45
CA PHE A 106 -10.51 -10.18 -1.33
C PHE A 106 -11.11 -10.60 -2.67
N VAL A 107 -11.79 -9.69 -3.38
CA VAL A 107 -12.42 -9.99 -4.68
C VAL A 107 -11.38 -10.42 -5.71
N ARG A 108 -10.22 -9.75 -5.74
CA ARG A 108 -9.11 -10.08 -6.62
C ARG A 108 -8.63 -11.52 -6.40
N LEU A 109 -8.51 -11.96 -5.15
CA LEU A 109 -8.11 -13.34 -4.84
C LEU A 109 -9.18 -14.37 -5.26
N GLN A 110 -10.46 -14.08 -5.03
CA GLN A 110 -11.56 -14.96 -5.46
C GLN A 110 -11.59 -15.11 -6.99
N MET A 111 -11.39 -14.01 -7.72
CA MET A 111 -11.33 -14.03 -9.18
C MET A 111 -10.17 -14.89 -9.68
N PHE A 112 -8.98 -14.77 -9.08
CA PHE A 112 -7.85 -15.62 -9.45
C PHE A 112 -8.07 -17.10 -9.16
N GLN A 113 -8.67 -17.42 -8.02
CA GLN A 113 -9.00 -18.79 -7.68
C GLN A 113 -10.00 -19.39 -8.69
N PHE A 114 -11.03 -18.62 -9.06
CA PHE A 114 -11.99 -19.03 -10.08
C PHE A 114 -11.34 -19.29 -11.45
N GLU A 115 -10.33 -18.51 -11.85
CA GLU A 115 -9.59 -18.77 -13.10
C GLU A 115 -8.71 -20.02 -13.04
N MET A 116 -8.07 -20.26 -11.89
CA MET A 116 -7.28 -21.47 -11.62
C MET A 116 -8.12 -22.73 -11.70
N ASP A 117 -9.29 -22.72 -11.06
CA ASP A 117 -10.21 -23.87 -11.02
C ASP A 117 -10.81 -24.20 -12.40
N ASN A 118 -11.04 -23.17 -13.23
CA ASN A 118 -11.59 -23.34 -14.59
C ASN A 118 -10.57 -23.77 -15.66
N LYS A 119 -9.34 -24.17 -15.28
CA LYS A 119 -8.26 -24.67 -16.16
C LYS A 119 -7.88 -23.76 -17.35
N SER A 120 -8.43 -22.55 -17.43
CA SER A 120 -8.03 -21.51 -18.37
C SER A 120 -6.99 -20.56 -17.77
N ALA A 121 -6.54 -20.83 -16.54
CA ALA A 121 -5.51 -20.05 -15.88
C ALA A 121 -4.23 -20.02 -16.71
N THR A 122 -4.07 -18.89 -17.40
CA THR A 122 -2.77 -18.26 -17.56
C THR A 122 -2.08 -18.27 -16.20
N HIS A 123 -1.12 -19.15 -16.04
CA HIS A 123 -0.19 -19.15 -14.92
C HIS A 123 0.36 -17.73 -14.79
N ILE A 124 -0.13 -16.95 -13.82
CA ILE A 124 0.50 -15.68 -13.46
C ILE A 124 1.91 -16.09 -13.06
N PRO A 125 2.95 -15.70 -13.82
CA PRO A 125 4.29 -16.10 -13.48
C PRO A 125 4.53 -15.62 -12.06
N PRO A 126 4.82 -16.53 -11.12
CA PRO A 126 5.10 -16.12 -9.77
C PRO A 126 6.28 -15.15 -9.87
N VAL A 127 6.13 -13.97 -9.28
CA VAL A 127 7.22 -12.99 -9.21
C VAL A 127 8.45 -13.64 -8.56
N GLN A 128 8.21 -14.63 -7.71
CA GLN A 128 9.21 -15.48 -7.09
C GLN A 128 9.43 -16.79 -7.87
N LYS A 129 10.69 -17.10 -8.15
CA LYS A 129 11.11 -18.34 -8.85
C LYS A 129 10.75 -19.63 -8.11
N SER A 130 10.50 -19.58 -6.80
CA SER A 130 10.17 -20.73 -5.95
C SER A 130 8.70 -21.16 -5.99
N GLY A 131 7.85 -20.47 -6.77
CA GLY A 131 6.40 -20.64 -6.70
C GLY A 131 5.80 -19.84 -5.55
N ALA A 132 4.59 -19.31 -5.75
CA ALA A 132 3.90 -18.54 -4.73
C ALA A 132 3.37 -19.46 -3.62
N PRO A 133 3.59 -19.16 -2.33
CA PRO A 133 2.92 -19.86 -1.23
C PRO A 133 1.39 -19.77 -1.36
N GLN A 134 0.67 -20.77 -0.85
CA GLN A 134 -0.79 -20.66 -0.73
C GLN A 134 -1.15 -19.51 0.21
N TYR A 135 -1.92 -18.55 -0.30
CA TYR A 135 -2.30 -17.37 0.46
C TYR A 135 -3.66 -17.57 1.14
N ASN A 136 -3.69 -17.58 2.48
CA ASN A 136 -4.92 -17.52 3.25
C ASN A 136 -5.29 -16.05 3.50
N TYR A 137 -6.43 -15.61 2.93
CA TYR A 137 -6.87 -14.21 3.05
C TYR A 137 -7.09 -13.77 4.49
N ALA A 138 -7.79 -14.57 5.31
CA ALA A 138 -8.11 -14.19 6.67
C ALA A 138 -6.83 -14.03 7.52
N THR A 139 -5.89 -14.97 7.38
CA THR A 139 -4.59 -14.89 8.03
C THR A 139 -3.82 -13.67 7.56
N GLY A 140 -3.71 -13.44 6.24
CA GLY A 140 -2.99 -12.29 5.70
C GLY A 140 -3.60 -10.94 6.11
N MET A 141 -4.93 -10.83 6.10
CA MET A 141 -5.66 -9.65 6.58
C MET A 141 -5.41 -9.40 8.07
N LEU A 142 -5.53 -10.44 8.91
CA LEU A 142 -5.29 -10.31 10.35
C LEU A 142 -3.84 -9.91 10.64
N THR A 143 -2.88 -10.54 9.96
CA THR A 143 -1.45 -10.18 10.08
C THR A 143 -1.22 -8.73 9.67
N HIS A 144 -1.83 -8.26 8.59
CA HIS A 144 -1.72 -6.87 8.16
C HIS A 144 -2.32 -5.88 9.18
N LEU A 145 -3.54 -6.16 9.67
CA LEU A 145 -4.19 -5.31 10.68
C LEU A 145 -3.49 -5.34 12.04
N ALA A 146 -2.75 -6.41 12.33
CA ALA A 146 -1.93 -6.55 13.53
C ALA A 146 -0.57 -5.84 13.44
N GLN A 147 -0.29 -5.08 12.38
CA GLN A 147 0.91 -4.25 12.24
C GLN A 147 0.60 -2.79 12.63
N PRO A 148 0.64 -2.42 13.92
CA PRO A 148 0.27 -1.07 14.37
C PRO A 148 1.25 0.00 13.90
N GLU A 149 2.47 -0.38 13.49
CA GLU A 149 3.51 0.55 13.07
C GLU A 149 3.05 1.44 11.91
N GLY A 150 2.43 0.87 10.88
CA GLY A 150 1.93 1.63 9.73
C GLY A 150 0.86 2.64 10.14
N PHE A 151 -0.09 2.24 11.00
CA PHE A 151 -1.15 3.12 11.49
C PHE A 151 -0.60 4.23 12.37
N GLY A 152 0.30 3.90 13.30
CA GLY A 152 0.91 4.84 14.22
C GLY A 152 1.73 5.90 13.48
N LEU A 153 2.59 5.48 12.54
CA LEU A 153 3.39 6.40 11.73
C LEU A 153 2.51 7.32 10.89
N LEU A 154 1.45 6.80 10.28
CA LEU A 154 0.56 7.59 9.43
C LEU A 154 -0.26 8.60 10.25
N VAL A 155 -0.84 8.18 11.38
CA VAL A 155 -1.60 9.07 12.28
C VAL A 155 -0.70 10.15 12.87
N LEU A 156 0.50 9.79 13.32
CA LEU A 156 1.47 10.75 13.84
C LEU A 156 1.91 11.74 12.76
N TYR A 157 2.20 11.25 11.56
CA TYR A 157 2.57 12.09 10.41
C TYR A 157 1.46 13.10 10.11
N LEU A 158 0.22 12.64 9.90
CA LEU A 158 -0.93 13.50 9.60
C LEU A 158 -1.17 14.52 10.71
N SER A 159 -1.13 14.07 11.97
CA SER A 159 -1.33 14.94 13.14
C SER A 159 -0.24 16.00 13.23
N GLY A 160 1.03 15.63 13.04
CA GLY A 160 2.15 16.56 13.04
C GLY A 160 2.03 17.59 11.91
N THR A 161 1.83 17.15 10.67
CA THR A 161 1.70 18.06 9.52
C THR A 161 0.51 19.00 9.67
N TRP A 162 -0.59 18.52 10.26
CA TRP A 162 -1.78 19.33 10.53
C TRP A 162 -1.53 20.36 11.63
N MET A 163 -1.15 19.90 12.83
CA MET A 163 -1.02 20.75 14.02
C MET A 163 0.06 21.83 13.89
N TYR A 164 1.12 21.57 13.12
CA TYR A 164 2.19 22.54 12.88
C TYR A 164 1.98 23.40 11.63
N SER A 165 0.80 23.34 10.99
CA SER A 165 0.48 24.14 9.82
C SER A 165 1.48 23.99 8.66
N LEU A 166 2.00 22.77 8.45
CA LEU A 166 3.09 22.52 7.48
C LEU A 166 2.60 22.41 6.02
N MET A 167 1.28 22.29 5.81
CA MET A 167 0.67 22.22 4.48
C MET A 167 0.36 23.63 3.95
N PRO A 168 0.09 23.80 2.64
CA PRO A 168 -0.37 25.08 2.10
C PRO A 168 -1.65 25.57 2.79
N ALA A 169 -1.83 26.89 2.91
CA ALA A 169 -3.00 27.50 3.58
C ALA A 169 -4.35 27.01 3.04
N SER A 170 -4.41 26.65 1.76
CA SER A 170 -5.59 26.08 1.10
C SER A 170 -6.09 24.78 1.76
N TYR A 171 -5.23 24.01 2.42
CA TYR A 171 -5.59 22.77 3.13
C TYR A 171 -6.27 23.01 4.48
N TYR A 172 -6.15 24.22 5.04
CA TYR A 172 -6.77 24.60 6.32
C TYR A 172 -8.08 25.37 6.11
N SER A 173 -8.42 25.70 4.86
CA SER A 173 -9.69 26.32 4.48
C SER A 173 -10.71 25.26 4.07
N PHE A 174 -11.94 25.41 4.55
CA PHE A 174 -13.09 24.66 4.05
C PHE A 174 -13.83 25.39 2.93
N GLU A 175 -13.40 26.62 2.62
CA GLU A 175 -13.94 27.42 1.53
C GLU A 175 -13.12 27.23 0.25
N GLY A 176 -13.80 27.13 -0.88
CA GLY A 176 -13.19 27.02 -2.21
C GLY A 176 -13.19 25.60 -2.77
N GLY A 177 -12.32 25.39 -3.77
CA GLY A 177 -12.15 24.11 -4.45
C GLY A 177 -10.73 23.57 -4.30
N ILE A 178 -10.48 22.42 -4.94
CA ILE A 178 -9.14 21.79 -4.93
C ILE A 178 -8.23 22.58 -5.88
N ASP A 179 -7.15 23.16 -5.35
CA ASP A 179 -6.03 23.64 -6.16
C ASP A 179 -5.18 22.44 -6.60
N TYR A 180 -5.49 21.91 -7.79
CA TYR A 180 -4.83 20.72 -8.32
C TYR A 180 -3.33 20.91 -8.54
N PHE A 181 -2.86 22.13 -8.78
CA PHE A 181 -1.43 22.37 -8.97
C PHE A 181 -0.67 22.29 -7.64
N GLN A 182 -1.19 22.95 -6.59
CA GLN A 182 -0.63 22.81 -5.25
C GLN A 182 -0.69 21.37 -4.75
N LEU A 183 -1.80 20.67 -5.01
CA LEU A 183 -1.94 19.25 -4.69
C LEU A 183 -0.87 18.41 -5.39
N ALA A 184 -0.67 18.61 -6.70
CA ALA A 184 0.35 17.89 -7.47
C ALA A 184 1.77 18.17 -6.94
N LEU A 185 2.07 19.42 -6.57
CA LEU A 185 3.35 19.78 -5.98
C LEU A 185 3.55 19.14 -4.61
N CYS A 186 2.51 19.11 -3.76
CA CYS A 186 2.55 18.43 -2.47
C CYS A 186 2.84 16.94 -2.63
N LEU A 187 2.19 16.27 -3.59
CA LEU A 187 2.44 14.87 -3.90
C LEU A 187 3.89 14.66 -4.38
N ALA A 188 4.38 15.50 -5.29
CA ALA A 188 5.76 15.41 -5.76
C ALA A 188 6.79 15.63 -4.64
N CYS A 189 6.55 16.59 -3.74
CA CYS A 189 7.39 16.83 -2.58
C CYS A 189 7.38 15.63 -1.61
N GLN A 190 6.19 15.09 -1.32
CA GLN A 190 6.04 13.92 -0.46
C GLN A 190 6.80 12.71 -1.02
N ASP A 191 6.64 12.43 -2.32
CA ASP A 191 7.37 11.35 -3.00
C ASP A 191 8.88 11.59 -2.96
N GLY A 192 9.32 12.84 -3.16
CA GLY A 192 10.73 13.22 -3.07
C GLY A 192 11.32 12.98 -1.67
N VAL A 193 10.59 13.36 -0.62
CA VAL A 193 11.01 13.12 0.77
C VAL A 193 11.05 11.62 1.09
N GLN A 194 10.03 10.87 0.69
CA GLN A 194 9.99 9.42 0.88
C GLN A 194 11.16 8.72 0.16
N TYR A 195 11.44 9.12 -1.08
CA TYR A 195 12.59 8.63 -1.84
C TYR A 195 13.91 8.92 -1.13
N LEU A 196 14.10 10.15 -0.65
CA LEU A 196 15.33 10.54 0.05
C LEU A 196 15.49 9.78 1.36
N MET A 197 14.44 9.67 2.18
CA MET A 197 14.47 8.92 3.44
C MET A 197 14.82 7.46 3.19
N HIS A 198 14.18 6.82 2.21
CA HIS A 198 14.48 5.45 1.82
C HIS A 198 15.94 5.30 1.34
N ARG A 199 16.44 6.24 0.53
CA ARG A 199 17.83 6.24 0.07
C ARG A 199 18.83 6.42 1.22
N LEU A 200 18.54 7.31 2.16
CA LEU A 200 19.38 7.55 3.34
C LEU A 200 19.40 6.36 4.28
N GLU A 201 18.27 5.66 4.47
CA GLU A 201 18.20 4.42 5.25
C GLU A 201 19.20 3.37 4.70
N HIS A 202 19.26 3.24 3.37
CA HIS A 202 20.22 2.35 2.69
C HIS A 202 21.69 2.74 2.85
N VAL A 203 22.00 4.04 2.85
CA VAL A 203 23.38 4.54 2.80
C VAL A 203 23.97 4.76 4.19
N VAL A 204 23.19 5.31 5.11
CA VAL A 204 23.69 5.84 6.39
C VAL A 204 23.69 4.78 7.49
N SER A 205 22.74 3.84 7.50
CA SER A 205 22.64 2.86 8.58
C SER A 205 22.26 1.46 8.08
N PRO A 206 23.25 0.65 7.68
CA PRO A 206 23.04 -0.74 7.29
C PRO A 206 22.36 -1.59 8.38
N GLU A 207 22.59 -1.26 9.66
CA GLU A 207 21.96 -1.97 10.78
C GLU A 207 20.51 -1.53 10.99
N LEU A 208 20.18 -0.24 10.80
CA LEU A 208 18.78 0.20 10.77
C LEU A 208 18.07 -0.49 9.62
N TYR A 209 18.60 -0.40 8.40
CA TYR A 209 18.07 -1.09 7.21
C TYR A 209 17.82 -2.59 7.43
N ARG A 210 18.74 -3.28 8.13
CA ARG A 210 18.58 -4.72 8.43
C ARG A 210 17.45 -5.00 9.43
N ARG A 211 17.16 -4.08 10.35
CA ARG A 211 16.13 -4.23 11.40
C ARG A 211 14.77 -3.72 10.97
N SER A 212 14.69 -2.55 10.33
CA SER A 212 13.44 -1.95 9.86
C SER A 212 13.06 -2.48 8.48
N HIS A 213 13.94 -2.37 7.50
CA HIS A 213 13.57 -2.58 6.10
C HIS A 213 13.56 -4.05 5.66
N LYS A 214 14.61 -4.81 6.00
CA LYS A 214 14.80 -6.20 5.53
C LYS A 214 13.68 -7.18 5.94
N PRO A 215 13.07 -7.10 7.14
CA PRO A 215 11.98 -8.01 7.50
C PRO A 215 10.75 -7.91 6.60
N HIS A 216 10.51 -6.74 5.97
CA HIS A 216 9.39 -6.52 5.06
C HIS A 216 9.62 -7.05 3.63
N HIS A 217 10.86 -7.40 3.27
CA HIS A 217 11.23 -7.95 1.95
C HIS A 217 11.45 -9.48 1.96
N ARG A 218 10.85 -10.20 2.91
CA ARG A 218 10.98 -11.67 3.02
C ARG A 218 9.97 -12.41 2.16
#